data_AF-A0A9W7GDA6-F1
#
_entry.id   AF-A0A9W7GDA6-F1
#
_cell.length_a   1.000
_cell.length_b   1.000
_cell.length_c   1.000
_cell.angle_alpha   90.00
_cell.angle_beta   90.00
_cell.angle_gamma   90.00
#
_symmetry.space_group_name_H-M   'P 1'
#
loop_
_entity.id
_entity.type
_entity.pdbx_description
1 polymer ?
#
loop_
_entity_poly.entity_id
_entity_poly.type
_entity_poly.pdbx_seq_one_letter_code
_entity_poly.pdbx_strand_id
1 'polypeptide(L)'
;MVSFSTAFKANAAVAALFCLPNLIVGNDEMVKVFSSGTATNNPMLNHILCIDWIKNVQWAVCCLGLASCSDTKTQKTCALSFMGMMSAALFTLVKFPPSGTFELPPPVAIYMGVTFPLYTLAIMGAGKSKKA
;
A
#
# COMPACT_ATOMS: atom_id res chain seq x y z
N MET A 1 -15.14 3.08 -16.56
CA MET A 1 -14.96 1.75 -15.95
C MET A 1 -13.53 1.68 -15.42
N VAL A 2 -13.31 1.35 -14.15
CA VAL A 2 -11.95 1.25 -13.59
C VAL A 2 -11.31 -0.04 -14.11
N SER A 3 -10.14 0.05 -14.75
CA SER A 3 -9.37 -1.12 -15.17
C SER A 3 -8.44 -1.58 -14.05
N PHE A 4 -7.96 -2.82 -14.10
CA PHE A 4 -6.93 -3.29 -13.16
C PHE A 4 -5.65 -2.45 -13.24
N SER A 5 -5.18 -2.12 -14.44
CA SER A 5 -4.02 -1.24 -14.63
C SER A 5 -4.23 0.13 -13.96
N THR A 6 -5.43 0.71 -14.06
CA THR A 6 -5.79 1.97 -13.36
C THR A 6 -5.74 1.79 -11.85
N ALA A 7 -6.30 0.70 -11.31
CA ALA A 7 -6.28 0.42 -9.88
C ALA A 7 -4.85 0.24 -9.34
N PHE A 8 -3.99 -0.48 -10.08
CA PHE A 8 -2.58 -0.64 -9.71
C PHE A 8 -1.78 0.66 -9.81
N LYS A 9 -2.01 1.52 -10.81
CA LYS A 9 -1.38 2.85 -10.88
C LYS A 9 -1.77 3.74 -9.71
N ALA A 10 -3.04 3.74 -9.33
CA ALA A 10 -3.51 4.47 -8.17
C ALA A 10 -2.91 3.92 -6.86
N ASN A 11 -2.81 2.59 -6.73
CA ASN A 11 -2.14 1.98 -5.57
C ASN A 11 -0.65 2.39 -5.51
N ALA A 12 0.04 2.40 -6.65
CA ALA A 12 1.41 2.87 -6.71
C ALA A 12 1.55 4.34 -6.28
N ALA A 13 0.62 5.20 -6.71
CA ALA A 13 0.60 6.61 -6.30
C ALA A 13 0.39 6.74 -4.78
N VAL A 14 -0.56 6.00 -4.20
CA VAL A 14 -0.77 5.99 -2.74
C VAL A 14 0.49 5.51 -2.02
N ALA A 15 1.11 4.40 -2.45
CA ALA A 15 2.36 3.93 -1.85
C ALA A 15 3.48 4.98 -1.92
N ALA A 16 3.62 5.67 -3.06
CA ALA A 16 4.60 6.75 -3.21
C ALA A 16 4.31 7.96 -2.30
N LEU A 17 3.03 8.30 -2.06
CA LEU A 17 2.66 9.36 -1.12
C LEU A 17 3.06 9.03 0.32
N PHE A 18 3.08 7.76 0.69
CA PHE A 18 3.52 7.32 2.03
C PHE A 18 5.03 7.38 2.19
N CYS A 19 5.77 7.56 1.09
CA CYS A 19 7.18 7.91 1.14
C CYS A 19 7.38 9.40 1.47
N LEU A 20 6.43 10.31 1.19
CA LEU A 20 6.62 11.76 1.37
C LEU A 20 7.18 12.22 2.73
N PRO A 21 6.79 11.65 3.89
CA PRO A 21 7.34 12.07 5.18
C PRO A 21 8.88 12.02 5.24
N ASN A 22 9.50 11.03 4.61
CA ASN A 22 10.95 10.90 4.52
C ASN A 22 11.59 11.92 3.55
N LEU A 23 10.88 12.31 2.48
CA LEU A 23 11.32 13.39 1.59
C LEU A 23 11.28 14.75 2.31
N ILE A 24 10.39 14.91 3.28
CA ILE A 24 10.22 16.13 4.07
C ILE A 24 11.24 16.20 5.23
N VAL A 25 11.53 15.09 5.90
CA VAL A 25 12.51 15.02 7.00
C VAL A 25 13.96 15.17 6.51
N GLY A 26 14.22 14.90 5.23
CA GLY A 26 15.48 15.19 4.56
C GLY A 26 16.45 14.01 4.48
N ASN A 27 17.29 14.02 3.44
CA ASN A 27 18.21 12.92 3.13
C ASN A 27 19.21 12.61 4.25
N ASP A 28 19.60 13.60 5.07
CA ASP A 28 20.62 13.41 6.11
C ASP A 28 20.16 12.47 7.23
N GLU A 29 18.90 12.56 7.64
CA GLU A 29 18.30 11.64 8.62
C GLU A 29 18.11 10.24 8.02
N MET A 30 17.77 10.16 6.73
CA MET A 30 17.73 8.88 6.01
C MET A 30 19.12 8.22 5.90
N VAL A 31 20.17 8.98 5.61
CA VAL A 31 21.53 8.45 5.52
C VAL A 31 21.99 7.94 6.89
N LYS A 32 21.67 8.64 7.99
CA LYS A 32 21.90 8.13 9.35
C LYS A 32 21.15 6.82 9.58
N VAL A 33 19.88 6.75 9.23
CA VAL A 33 19.08 5.51 9.32
C VAL A 33 19.70 4.35 8.57
N PHE A 34 20.16 4.55 7.34
CA PHE A 34 20.78 3.49 6.53
C PHE A 34 22.16 3.08 7.01
N SER A 35 22.93 4.00 7.60
CA SER A 35 24.31 3.74 8.04
C SER A 35 24.42 3.25 9.47
N SER A 36 23.55 3.69 10.38
CA SER A 36 23.58 3.35 11.81
C SER A 36 22.34 2.59 12.31
N GLY A 37 21.34 2.36 11.46
CA GLY A 37 20.08 1.70 11.83
C GLY A 37 19.11 2.58 12.64
N THR A 38 19.48 3.83 12.93
CA THR A 38 18.67 4.76 13.76
C THR A 38 18.80 6.21 13.24
N ALA A 39 17.68 6.86 12.89
CA ALA A 39 17.65 8.32 12.66
C ALA A 39 17.55 9.04 14.01
N THR A 40 16.66 8.53 14.86
CA THR A 40 16.25 9.22 16.08
C THR A 40 16.17 8.25 17.26
N ASN A 41 16.11 8.78 18.48
CA ASN A 41 15.81 7.99 19.67
C ASN A 41 14.33 7.53 19.75
N ASN A 42 13.48 7.95 18.80
CA ASN A 42 12.09 7.54 18.71
C ASN A 42 11.95 6.29 17.80
N PRO A 43 11.62 5.12 18.38
CA PRO A 43 11.52 3.87 17.64
C PRO A 43 10.38 3.86 16.61
N MET A 44 9.31 4.63 16.83
CA MET A 44 8.21 4.76 15.87
C MET A 44 8.64 5.57 14.65
N LEU A 45 9.42 6.64 14.84
CA LEU A 45 9.96 7.41 13.72
C LEU A 45 10.96 6.57 12.93
N ASN A 46 11.84 5.79 13.58
CA ASN A 46 12.75 4.89 12.87
C ASN A 46 12.02 3.81 12.06
N HIS A 47 10.91 3.28 12.57
CA HIS A 47 10.10 2.30 11.84
C HIS A 47 9.47 2.91 10.58
N ILE A 48 8.87 4.09 10.72
CA ILE A 48 8.24 4.85 9.63
C ILE A 48 9.29 5.28 8.59
N LEU A 49 10.46 5.72 9.04
CA LEU A 49 11.51 6.23 8.16
C LEU A 49 12.26 5.11 7.44
N CYS A 50 12.52 3.98 8.09
CA CYS A 50 13.36 2.92 7.54
C CYS A 50 12.55 1.80 6.87
N ILE A 51 11.66 1.18 7.63
CA ILE A 51 10.98 -0.04 7.23
C ILE A 51 9.81 0.29 6.31
N ASP A 52 9.05 1.35 6.61
CA ASP A 52 7.89 1.72 5.79
C ASP A 52 8.31 2.40 4.48
N TRP A 53 9.39 3.19 4.44
CA TRP A 53 9.89 3.79 3.18
C TRP A 53 10.25 2.72 2.15
N ILE A 54 11.15 1.79 2.48
CA ILE A 54 11.66 0.79 1.54
C ILE A 54 10.50 -0.07 1.03
N LYS A 55 9.60 -0.47 1.93
CA LYS A 55 8.40 -1.24 1.58
C LYS A 55 7.49 -0.45 0.63
N ASN A 56 7.23 0.82 0.92
CA ASN A 56 6.34 1.64 0.09
C ASN A 56 6.94 1.95 -1.29
N VAL A 57 8.26 2.18 -1.39
CA VAL A 57 8.96 2.32 -2.68
C VAL A 57 8.88 1.01 -3.47
N GLN A 58 9.24 -0.12 -2.85
CA GLN A 58 9.15 -1.42 -3.50
C GLN A 58 7.72 -1.69 -3.98
N TRP A 59 6.73 -1.35 -3.17
CA TRP A 59 5.32 -1.55 -3.48
C TRP A 59 4.86 -0.69 -4.66
N ALA A 60 5.28 0.57 -4.70
CA ALA A 60 4.98 1.47 -5.80
C ALA A 60 5.54 0.92 -7.13
N VAL A 61 6.79 0.45 -7.12
CA VAL A 61 7.44 -0.16 -8.30
C VAL A 61 6.72 -1.44 -8.72
N CYS A 62 6.41 -2.35 -7.79
CA CYS A 62 5.69 -3.58 -8.09
C CYS A 62 4.30 -3.29 -8.69
N CYS A 63 3.56 -2.33 -8.14
CA CYS A 63 2.25 -1.94 -8.64
C CYS A 63 2.34 -1.31 -10.05
N LEU A 64 3.34 -0.46 -10.30
CA LEU A 64 3.58 0.09 -11.65
C LEU A 64 3.96 -1.00 -12.66
N GLY A 65 4.81 -1.95 -12.25
CA GLY A 65 5.18 -3.11 -13.05
C GLY A 65 3.97 -3.96 -13.42
N LEU A 66 3.13 -4.30 -12.43
CA LEU A 66 1.87 -5.04 -12.65
C LEU A 66 0.93 -4.29 -13.59
N ALA A 67 0.85 -2.96 -13.46
CA ALA A 67 -0.02 -2.14 -14.31
C ALA A 67 0.44 -2.06 -15.77
N SER A 68 1.74 -2.18 -16.04
CA SER A 68 2.35 -1.88 -17.34
C SER A 68 2.80 -3.11 -18.11
N CYS A 69 3.20 -4.18 -17.40
CA CYS A 69 3.91 -5.32 -17.98
C CYS A 69 3.22 -6.66 -17.72
N SER A 70 2.02 -6.68 -17.13
CA SER A 70 1.31 -7.93 -16.80
C SER A 70 -0.04 -8.03 -17.50
N ASP A 71 -0.45 -9.26 -17.78
CA ASP A 71 -1.75 -9.55 -18.36
C ASP A 71 -2.88 -9.40 -17.32
N THR A 72 -4.11 -9.25 -17.81
CA THR A 72 -5.30 -9.02 -16.98
C THR A 72 -5.59 -10.17 -16.00
N LYS A 73 -5.21 -11.42 -16.33
CA LYS A 73 -5.42 -12.57 -15.43
C LYS A 73 -4.45 -12.49 -14.25
N THR A 74 -3.18 -12.21 -14.52
CA THR A 74 -2.17 -11.97 -13.47
C THR A 74 -2.56 -10.79 -12.59
N GLN A 75 -2.94 -9.67 -13.20
CA GLN A 75 -3.42 -8.48 -12.47
C GLN A 75 -4.62 -8.80 -11.57
N LYS A 76 -5.60 -9.57 -12.05
CA LYS A 76 -6.76 -9.99 -11.27
C LYS A 76 -6.36 -10.88 -10.09
N THR A 77 -5.48 -11.86 -10.30
CA THR A 77 -4.98 -12.73 -9.22
C THR A 77 -4.28 -11.90 -8.15
N CYS A 78 -3.37 -11.01 -8.54
CA CYS A 78 -2.67 -10.13 -7.60
C CYS A 78 -3.63 -9.20 -6.84
N ALA A 79 -4.63 -8.62 -7.52
CA ALA A 79 -5.63 -7.77 -6.86
C ALA A 79 -6.45 -8.54 -5.82
N LEU A 80 -6.87 -9.76 -6.14
CA LEU A 80 -7.59 -10.64 -5.20
C LEU A 80 -6.71 -11.05 -4.02
N SER A 81 -5.44 -11.39 -4.26
CA SER A 81 -4.48 -11.69 -3.20
C SER A 81 -4.26 -10.50 -2.28
N PHE A 82 -4.17 -9.27 -2.82
CA PHE A 82 -4.06 -8.06 -2.01
C PHE A 82 -5.29 -7.81 -1.16
N MET A 83 -6.47 -7.88 -1.77
CA MET A 83 -7.72 -7.74 -1.03
C MET A 83 -7.86 -8.80 0.07
N GLY A 84 -7.45 -10.05 -0.22
CA GLY A 84 -7.47 -11.15 0.75
C GLY A 84 -6.53 -10.91 1.93
N MET A 85 -5.28 -10.51 1.67
CA MET A 85 -4.32 -10.18 2.75
C MET A 85 -4.79 -9.00 3.60
N MET A 86 -5.32 -7.95 2.98
CA MET A 86 -5.85 -6.79 3.73
C MET A 86 -7.09 -7.14 4.55
N SER A 87 -7.98 -7.99 4.01
CA SER A 87 -9.14 -8.50 4.75
C SER A 87 -8.72 -9.36 5.94
N ALA A 88 -7.71 -10.21 5.77
CA ALA A 88 -7.17 -11.04 6.84
C ALA A 88 -6.49 -10.20 7.95
N ALA A 89 -5.78 -9.14 7.56
CA ALA A 89 -5.21 -8.18 8.50
C ALA A 89 -6.32 -7.46 9.29
N LEU A 90 -7.34 -6.93 8.60
CA LEU A 90 -8.51 -6.31 9.24
C LEU A 90 -9.23 -7.28 10.19
N PHE A 91 -9.46 -8.53 9.76
CA PHE A 91 -10.09 -9.54 10.60
C PHE A 91 -9.28 -9.83 11.86
N THR A 92 -7.95 -9.99 11.72
CA THR A 92 -7.04 -10.19 12.86
C THR A 92 -7.12 -9.01 13.82
N LEU A 93 -7.12 -7.78 13.32
CA LEU A 93 -7.21 -6.57 14.13
C LEU A 93 -8.54 -6.43 14.88
N VAL A 94 -9.66 -6.86 14.26
CA VAL A 94 -10.99 -6.83 14.90
C VAL A 94 -11.13 -7.97 15.94
N LYS A 95 -10.60 -9.16 15.65
CA LYS A 95 -10.69 -10.34 16.52
C LYS A 95 -9.75 -10.26 17.72
N PHE A 96 -8.56 -9.71 17.50
CA PHE A 96 -7.51 -9.60 18.49
C PHE A 96 -7.06 -8.13 18.54
N PRO A 97 -7.90 -7.24 19.07
CA PRO A 97 -7.52 -5.84 19.18
C PRO A 97 -6.27 -5.74 20.06
N PRO A 98 -5.23 -5.00 19.64
CA PRO A 98 -4.10 -4.72 20.51
C PRO A 98 -4.61 -4.02 21.77
N SER A 99 -4.01 -4.32 22.93
CA SER A 99 -4.45 -3.80 24.22
C SER A 99 -4.47 -2.27 24.23
N GLY A 100 -5.67 -1.67 24.11
CA GLY A 100 -5.91 -0.24 23.98
C GLY A 100 -7.16 0.08 23.14
N THR A 101 -7.46 1.37 22.95
CA THR A 101 -8.45 1.82 21.97
C THR A 101 -7.93 1.50 20.57
N PHE A 102 -8.66 0.65 19.83
CA PHE A 102 -8.33 0.32 18.45
C PHE A 102 -8.56 1.54 17.55
N GLU A 103 -7.51 2.33 17.37
CA GLU A 103 -7.44 3.35 16.33
C GLU A 103 -6.61 2.78 15.19
N LEU A 104 -7.29 2.50 14.08
CA LEU A 104 -6.60 2.16 12.85
C LEU A 104 -5.71 3.37 12.48
N PRO A 105 -4.38 3.21 12.34
CA PRO A 105 -3.51 4.34 12.05
C PRO A 105 -4.04 5.10 10.84
N PRO A 106 -4.18 6.44 10.90
CA PRO A 106 -4.75 7.22 9.80
C PRO A 106 -4.14 6.91 8.41
N PRO A 107 -2.82 6.65 8.29
CA PRO A 107 -2.25 6.21 7.04
C PRO A 107 -2.82 4.86 6.56
N VAL A 108 -2.97 3.86 7.43
CA VAL A 108 -3.56 2.56 7.07
C VAL A 108 -5.04 2.71 6.65
N ALA A 109 -5.79 3.59 7.33
CA ALA A 109 -7.18 3.90 7.00
C ALA A 109 -7.32 4.51 5.59
N ILE A 110 -6.47 5.49 5.26
CA ILE A 110 -6.45 6.13 3.94
C ILE A 110 -6.03 5.11 2.86
N TYR A 111 -5.00 4.32 3.13
CA TYR A 111 -4.51 3.32 2.19
C TYR A 111 -5.60 2.31 1.82
N MET A 112 -6.29 1.75 2.82
CA MET A 112 -7.40 0.83 2.59
C MET A 112 -8.61 1.53 1.96
N GLY A 113 -8.96 2.73 2.41
CA GLY A 113 -10.06 3.51 1.86
C GLY A 113 -9.93 3.81 0.36
N VAL A 114 -8.70 3.91 -0.15
CA VAL A 114 -8.46 4.16 -1.58
C VAL A 114 -8.29 2.86 -2.37
N THR A 115 -7.46 1.94 -1.88
CA THR A 115 -7.08 0.75 -2.65
C THR A 115 -8.19 -0.30 -2.74
N PHE A 116 -8.97 -0.47 -1.67
CA PHE A 116 -10.03 -1.48 -1.60
C PHE A 116 -11.18 -1.20 -2.58
N PRO A 117 -11.74 0.02 -2.65
CA PRO A 117 -12.77 0.35 -3.62
C PRO A 117 -12.25 0.26 -5.05
N LEU A 118 -11.00 0.67 -5.32
CA LEU A 118 -10.44 0.63 -6.67
C LEU A 118 -10.27 -0.79 -7.20
N TYR A 119 -9.76 -1.72 -6.39
CA TYR A 119 -9.69 -3.13 -6.78
C TYR A 119 -11.07 -3.76 -6.91
N THR A 120 -12.01 -3.43 -6.01
CA THR A 120 -13.40 -3.90 -6.10
C THR A 120 -14.06 -3.45 -7.40
N LEU A 121 -13.92 -2.16 -7.75
CA LEU A 121 -14.45 -1.60 -9.00
C LEU A 121 -13.78 -2.22 -10.23
N ALA A 122 -12.47 -2.51 -10.18
CA ALA A 122 -11.77 -3.19 -11.26
C ALA A 122 -12.27 -4.63 -11.45
N ILE A 123 -12.51 -5.37 -10.37
CA ILE A 123 -13.06 -6.73 -10.40
C ILE A 123 -14.49 -6.73 -10.94
N MET A 124 -15.35 -5.81 -10.47
CA MET A 124 -16.73 -5.68 -10.94
C MET A 124 -16.81 -5.22 -12.40
N GLY A 125 -15.87 -4.39 -12.84
CA GLY A 125 -15.78 -3.89 -14.22
C GLY A 125 -15.28 -4.95 -15.20
N ALA A 126 -14.35 -5.81 -14.79
CA ALA A 126 -13.73 -6.83 -15.65
C ALA A 126 -14.72 -7.85 -16.25
N GLY A 127 -15.92 -8.00 -15.70
CA GLY A 127 -16.96 -8.89 -16.22
C GLY A 127 -17.92 -8.25 -17.23
N LYS A 128 -17.92 -6.92 -17.40
CA LYS A 128 -18.92 -6.20 -18.21
C LYS A 128 -18.47 -5.87 -19.64
N SER A 129 -17.21 -6.12 -19.99
CA SER A 129 -16.66 -5.77 -21.31
C SER A 129 -17.02 -6.75 -22.45
N LYS A 130 -17.90 -7.74 -22.24
CA LYS A 130 -18.26 -8.77 -23.24
C LYS A 130 -19.66 -8.60 -23.86
N LYS A 131 -20.31 -7.46 -23.69
CA LYS A 131 -21.55 -7.12 -24.42
C LYS A 131 -21.46 -5.70 -24.99
N ALA A 132 -20.83 -5.59 -26.14
CA ALA A 132 -21.08 -4.56 -27.15
C ALA A 132 -20.71 -5.16 -28.50
#